data_AF-A0A933BQ75-F1
#
_entry.id   AF-A0A933BQ75-F1
#
_cell.length_a   1.000
_cell.length_b   1.000
_cell.length_c   1.000
_cell.angle_alpha   90.00
_cell.angle_beta   90.00
_cell.angle_gamma   90.00
#
_symmetry.space_group_name_H-M   'P 1'
#
loop_
_entity.id
_entity.type
_entity.pdbx_description
1 polymer ?
#
loop_
_entity_poly.entity_id
_entity_poly.type
_entity_poly.pdbx_seq_one_letter_code
_entity_poly.pdbx_strand_id
1 'polypeptide(L)' 'VISKGAEIIPIEVKAGKAGTLKSLRLFVDEKRVGRAVRFNAEPPSILRERDFELISLPLYLAGQLRRIIG' A
#
# COMPACT_ATOMS: atom_id res chain seq x y z
N VAL A 1 -7.44 -1.46 -5.34
CA VAL A 1 -6.86 -2.82 -5.20
C VAL A 1 -6.29 -3.22 -6.55
N ILE A 2 -5.08 -3.80 -6.59
CA ILE A 2 -4.49 -4.37 -7.83
C ILE A 2 -4.28 -5.87 -7.61
N SER A 3 -4.45 -6.66 -8.66
CA SER A 3 -4.13 -8.09 -8.68
C SER A 3 -2.80 -8.32 -9.40
N LYS A 4 -1.91 -9.12 -8.79
CA LYS A 4 -0.67 -9.63 -9.39
C LYS A 4 -0.71 -11.15 -9.36
N GLY A 5 -1.13 -11.77 -10.47
CA GLY A 5 -1.38 -13.21 -10.50
C GLY A 5 -2.51 -13.59 -9.54
N ALA A 6 -2.20 -14.39 -8.51
CA ALA A 6 -3.12 -14.75 -7.43
C ALA A 6 -3.02 -13.84 -6.19
N GLU A 7 -2.07 -12.90 -6.15
CA GLU A 7 -1.85 -12.01 -5.01
C GLU A 7 -2.68 -10.73 -5.15
N ILE A 8 -3.52 -10.47 -4.15
CA ILE A 8 -4.29 -9.23 -4.04
C ILE A 8 -3.48 -8.23 -3.22
N ILE A 9 -3.17 -7.07 -3.83
CA ILE A 9 -2.43 -6.00 -3.15
C ILE A 9 -3.42 -4.85 -2.85
N PRO A 10 -3.76 -4.62 -1.57
CA PRO A 10 -4.60 -3.50 -1.20
C PRO A 10 -3.88 -2.18 -1.42
N ILE A 11 -4.63 -1.19 -1.87
CA ILE A 11 -4.14 0.15 -2.19
C ILE A 11 -5.05 1.17 -1.52
N GLU A 12 -4.44 2.06 -0.75
CA GLU A 12 -5.12 3.24 -0.20
C GLU A 12 -4.52 4.52 -0.81
N VAL A 13 -5.35 5.50 -1.15
CA VAL A 13 -4.92 6.81 -1.65
C VAL A 13 -5.35 7.87 -0.63
N LYS A 14 -4.41 8.70 -0.18
CA LYS A 14 -4.67 9.81 0.75
C LYS A 14 -4.33 11.15 0.10
N ALA A 15 -5.32 12.04 0.05
CA ALA A 15 -5.21 13.37 -0.55
C ALA A 15 -4.72 14.46 0.43
N GLY A 16 -4.46 14.14 1.71
CA GLY A 16 -4.15 15.13 2.75
C GLY A 16 -3.44 14.56 3.98
N LYS A 17 -3.58 15.23 5.15
CA LYS A 17 -2.92 14.87 6.42
C LYS A 17 -3.14 13.40 6.77
N ALA A 18 -2.12 12.76 7.35
CA ALA A 18 -2.06 11.33 7.64
C ALA A 18 -3.23 10.85 8.52
N GLY A 19 -4.36 10.49 7.89
CA GLY A 19 -5.39 9.70 8.54
C GLY A 19 -4.82 8.34 8.93
N THR A 20 -5.36 7.72 9.97
CA THR A 20 -4.92 6.39 10.42
C THR A 20 -5.10 5.36 9.31
N LEU A 21 -4.22 4.36 9.25
CA LEU A 21 -4.24 3.27 8.24
C LEU A 21 -5.29 2.20 8.55
N LYS A 22 -6.39 2.59 9.21
CA LYS A 22 -7.32 1.64 9.84
C LYS A 22 -7.99 0.73 8.81
N SER A 23 -8.46 1.29 7.70
CA SER A 23 -9.10 0.50 6.63
C SER A 23 -8.11 -0.39 5.89
N LEU A 24 -6.88 0.10 5.64
CA LEU A 24 -5.84 -0.70 5.00
C LEU A 24 -5.40 -1.88 5.87
N ARG A 25 -5.22 -1.64 7.17
CA ARG A 25 -4.89 -2.69 8.14
C ARG A 25 -6.01 -3.72 8.25
N LEU A 26 -7.27 -3.28 8.35
CA LEU A 26 -8.41 -4.20 8.36
C LEU A 26 -8.43 -5.10 7.11
N PHE A 27 -8.20 -4.52 5.93
CA PHE A 27 -8.16 -5.31 4.70
C PHE A 27 -6.99 -6.29 4.69
N VAL A 28 -5.81 -5.86 5.17
CA VAL A 28 -4.64 -6.71 5.29
C VAL A 28 -4.94 -7.93 6.17
N ASP A 29 -5.56 -7.69 7.34
CA ASP A 29 -5.90 -8.73 8.31
C ASP A 29 -6.98 -9.69 7.77
N GLU A 30 -8.03 -9.15 7.13
CA GLU A 30 -9.12 -9.95 6.55
C GLU A 30 -8.66 -10.84 5.40
N LYS A 31 -7.75 -10.35 4.56
CA LYS A 31 -7.27 -11.08 3.38
C LYS A 31 -5.95 -11.82 3.63
N ARG A 32 -5.36 -11.67 4.82
CA ARG A 32 -4.05 -12.23 5.20
C ARG A 32 -2.97 -11.96 4.14
N VAL A 33 -2.92 -10.72 3.66
CA VAL A 33 -2.00 -10.30 2.59
C VAL A 33 -0.71 -9.72 3.19
N GLY A 34 0.45 -10.15 2.70
CA GLY A 34 1.75 -9.74 3.27
C GLY A 34 2.24 -8.36 2.80
N ARG A 35 1.55 -7.71 1.87
CA ARG A 35 1.96 -6.42 1.28
C ARG A 35 0.77 -5.50 1.09
N ALA A 36 1.00 -4.21 1.29
CA ALA A 36 0.03 -3.15 1.09
C ALA A 36 0.69 -1.91 0.49
N VAL A 37 -0.07 -1.14 -0.29
CA VAL A 37 0.42 0.09 -0.93
C VAL A 37 -0.39 1.29 -0.45
N ARG A 38 0.31 2.39 -0.16
CA ARG A 38 -0.29 3.67 0.16
C ARG A 38 0.22 4.73 -0.79
N PHE A 39 -0.69 5.47 -1.42
CA PHE A 39 -0.35 6.69 -2.14
C PHE A 39 -0.60 7.93 -1.28
N ASN A 40 0.39 8.79 -1.16
CA ASN A 40 0.30 10.06 -0.44
C ASN A 40 1.22 11.12 -1.07
N ALA A 41 1.45 12.24 -0.36
CA ALA A 41 2.34 13.32 -0.80
C ALA A 41 3.74 13.23 -0.16
N GLU A 42 4.02 12.18 0.61
CA GLU A 42 5.30 12.01 1.30
C GLU A 42 6.33 11.32 0.39
N PRO A 43 7.65 11.49 0.64
CA PRO A 43 8.67 10.74 -0.07
C PRO A 43 8.46 9.22 -0.02
N PRO A 44 8.91 8.48 -1.05
CA PRO A 44 8.82 7.02 -1.06
C PRO A 44 9.45 6.41 0.20
N SER A 45 8.73 5.50 0.84
CA SER A 45 9.20 4.80 2.03
C SER A 45 8.59 3.41 2.14
N ILE A 46 9.30 2.53 2.85
CA ILE A 46 8.82 1.18 3.17
C ILE A 46 8.76 1.07 4.69
N LEU A 47 7.60 0.72 5.21
CA LEU A 47 7.41 0.41 6.62
C LEU A 47 7.15 -1.09 6.77
N ARG A 48 7.97 -1.76 7.57
CA ARG A 48 7.75 -3.15 7.95
C ARG A 48 6.93 -3.18 9.22
N GLU A 49 5.68 -3.60 9.07
CA GLU A 49 4.80 -3.88 10.18
C GLU A 49 4.95 -5.35 10.60
N ARG A 50 4.36 -5.73 11.73
CA ARG A 50 4.46 -7.10 12.25
C ARG A 50 4.00 -8.15 11.23
N ASP A 51 2.92 -7.86 10.52
CA ASP A 51 2.19 -8.84 9.69
C ASP A 51 2.24 -8.54 8.18
N PHE A 52 2.75 -7.36 7.78
CA PHE A 52 2.85 -6.96 6.38
C PHE A 52 3.87 -5.86 6.13
N GLU A 53 4.24 -5.69 4.86
CA GLU A 53 5.04 -4.56 4.40
C GLU A 53 4.15 -3.48 3.77
N LEU A 54 4.27 -2.25 4.26
CA LEU A 54 3.60 -1.08 3.72
C LEU A 54 4.55 -0.31 2.80
N ILE A 55 4.23 -0.29 1.52
CA ILE A 55 4.93 0.48 0.50
C ILE A 55 4.22 1.82 0.34
N SER A 56 4.82 2.89 0.84
CA SER A 56 4.30 4.25 0.70
C SER A 56 4.95 4.94 -0.50
N LEU A 57 4.13 5.43 -1.43
CA LEU A 57 4.59 6.06 -2.66
C LEU A 57 3.91 7.43 -2.86
N PRO A 58 4.62 8.42 -3.39
CA PRO A 58 4.01 9.59 -3.99
C PRO A 58 3.03 9.22 -5.10
N LEU A 59 1.93 9.98 -5.23
CA LEU A 59 0.94 9.73 -6.27
C LEU A 59 1.53 9.76 -7.70
N TYR A 60 2.55 10.59 -7.94
CA TYR A 60 3.24 10.64 -9.24
C TYR A 60 3.99 9.35 -9.61
N LEU A 61 4.25 8.45 -8.64
CA LEU A 61 4.82 7.12 -8.89
C LEU A 61 3.76 6.04 -9.12
N ALA A 62 2.47 6.35 -9.14
CA ALA A 62 1.41 5.37 -9.35
C ALA A 62 1.58 4.59 -10.67
N GLY A 63 2.02 5.26 -11.73
CA GLY A 63 2.33 4.61 -13.02
C GLY A 63 3.51 3.64 -12.97
N GLN A 64 4.38 3.75 -11.96
CA GLN A 64 5.53 2.86 -11.74
C GLN A 64 5.23 1.72 -10.77
N LEU A 65 4.01 1.65 -10.22
CA LEU A 65 3.68 0.72 -9.15
C LEU A 65 3.99 -0.74 -9.52
N ARG A 66 3.59 -1.18 -10.73
CA ARG A 66 3.85 -2.55 -11.21
C ARG A 66 5.34 -2.90 -11.22
N ARG A 67 6.19 -1.96 -11.65
CA ARG A 67 7.66 -2.13 -11.65
C ARG A 67 8.21 -2.23 -10.22
N ILE A 68 7.65 -1.46 -9.29
CA ILE A 68 8.11 -1.38 -7.90
C ILE A 68 7.75 -2.65 -7.11
N ILE A 69 6.56 -3.22 -7.33
CA ILE A 69 6.08 -4.43 -6.63
C ILE A 69 6.55 -5.74 -7.28
N GLY A 70 7.30 -5.63 -8.40
CA GLY A 70 7.70 -6.74 -9.27
C GLY A 70 6.59 -7.17 -10.22
#